data_AF-A4Y909-F1
#
_entry.id   AF-A4Y909-F1
#
_cell.length_a   1.000
_cell.length_b   1.000
_cell.length_c   1.000
_cell.angle_alpha   90.00
_cell.angle_beta   90.00
_cell.angle_gamma   90.00
#
_symmetry.space_group_name_H-M   'P 1'
#
loop_
_entity.id
_entity.type
_entity.pdbx_description
1 polymer ?
#
loop_
_entity_poly.entity_id
_entity_poly.type
_entity_poly.pdbx_seq_one_letter_code
_entity_poly.pdbx_strand_id
1 'polypeptide(L)'
;MEIQHKIMVALSFILVMLCSLLLAGLGIPNVVQAIILGFLACGLVLWVVLRSSATQAQLDELIAQKLKLQNTPAHDISVQTSKIAIGSAEVSHFIDLLNKSIESNGEHASAIAVAAEQLSHTTAQLGDNAADILVQAQEAERFSVQGRTQAQKGVESIHSLSADIDTAAEQVQALKSKAEQIQKITEVINSVAEQTNLLALNAAIEAARAGEQGRGFAVVADEVRSLAGKTAVATQDIGKMLLEIRSETDKTSGLMERVVSQTADVVVAMGELDEHFTEISTSVTRSAHALGEMEDSLKQYNHTTNEISRSVSQIRDSLNSTGKQSHKVSEQAFTLSLTTEGIFKALSHWDTQTFDQQVLLLANDAAKACGEKLAQGIENGSFSEADLFNPQYQPIANTKPQKYSTAFDRYTDQHFPGIQEPILEKHSEIIYAGAVDKKGYFPTHNKRFSQALTGRAEMDIVHNRTKRLFNDPTGIRCGTHTEPVLLQTYKRDTGEVMHDLSVPIYVNGKHWGGFRVGFKAK
;
A
#
# COMPACT_ATOMS: atom_id res chain seq x y z
N MET A 1 12.64 57.28 -34.15
CA MET A 1 13.61 58.41 -34.14
C MET A 1 14.50 58.43 -35.39
N GLU A 2 14.96 57.28 -35.88
CA GLU A 2 15.80 57.18 -37.10
C GLU A 2 15.19 57.78 -38.38
N ILE A 3 13.88 57.62 -38.62
CA ILE A 3 13.23 58.08 -39.86
C ILE A 3 13.19 59.62 -39.91
N GLN A 4 12.90 60.28 -38.79
CA GLN A 4 12.91 61.74 -38.69
C GLN A 4 14.32 62.32 -38.90
N HIS A 5 15.35 61.62 -38.41
CA HIS A 5 16.75 62.02 -38.61
C HIS A 5 17.17 61.90 -40.08
N LYS A 6 16.80 60.81 -40.75
CA LYS A 6 17.08 60.60 -42.19
C LYS A 6 16.35 61.61 -43.07
N ILE A 7 15.10 61.97 -42.75
CA ILE A 7 14.32 62.99 -43.49
C ILE A 7 14.95 64.38 -43.32
N MET A 8 15.38 64.72 -42.10
CA MET A 8 15.98 66.04 -41.82
C MET A 8 17.35 66.22 -42.50
N VAL A 9 18.16 65.15 -42.58
CA VAL A 9 19.42 65.13 -43.34
C VAL A 9 19.17 65.23 -44.84
N ALA A 10 18.15 64.54 -45.36
CA ALA A 10 17.80 64.65 -46.79
C ALA A 10 17.34 66.08 -47.17
N LEU A 11 16.51 66.71 -46.33
CA LEU A 11 16.04 68.09 -46.55
C LEU A 11 17.17 69.12 -46.48
N SER A 12 18.17 68.92 -45.61
CA SER A 12 19.31 69.84 -45.51
C SER A 12 20.26 69.73 -46.71
N PHE A 13 20.46 68.52 -47.26
CA PHE A 13 21.20 68.35 -48.52
C PHE A 13 20.50 69.05 -49.69
N ILE A 14 19.17 68.95 -49.77
CA ILE A 14 18.37 69.64 -50.80
C ILE A 14 18.50 71.16 -50.67
N LEU A 15 18.46 71.70 -49.44
CA LEU A 15 18.61 73.14 -49.18
C LEU A 15 19.99 73.66 -49.58
N VAL A 16 21.06 72.93 -49.26
CA VAL A 16 22.44 73.28 -49.64
C VAL A 16 22.61 73.23 -51.17
N MET A 17 21.98 72.26 -51.85
CA MET A 17 21.99 72.14 -53.31
C MET A 17 21.19 73.26 -54.00
N LEU A 18 20.06 73.67 -53.44
CA LEU A 18 19.29 74.81 -53.95
C LEU A 18 20.05 76.13 -53.77
N CYS A 19 20.71 76.33 -52.63
CA CYS A 19 21.57 77.48 -52.38
C CYS A 19 22.77 77.53 -53.34
N SER A 20 23.38 76.38 -53.69
CA SER A 20 24.49 76.36 -54.66
C SER A 20 24.05 76.74 -56.08
N LEU A 21 22.88 76.26 -56.51
CA LEU A 21 22.27 76.62 -57.80
C LEU A 21 21.92 78.12 -57.89
N LEU A 22 21.37 78.68 -56.82
CA LEU A 22 21.03 80.11 -56.73
C LEU A 22 22.27 81.01 -56.78
N LEU A 23 23.32 80.63 -56.05
CA LEU A 23 24.58 81.37 -56.03
C LEU A 23 25.29 81.31 -57.39
N ALA A 24 25.15 80.22 -58.14
CA ALA A 24 25.72 80.06 -59.49
C ALA A 24 25.04 80.96 -60.52
N GLY A 25 23.73 81.18 -60.39
CA GLY A 25 22.99 82.12 -61.24
C GLY A 25 23.35 83.60 -61.04
N LEU A 26 23.99 83.95 -59.93
CA LEU A 26 24.34 85.34 -59.56
C LEU A 26 25.78 85.74 -59.96
N GLY A 27 26.54 84.87 -60.64
CA GLY A 27 27.90 85.19 -61.13
C GLY A 27 28.96 85.29 -60.02
N ILE A 28 28.69 84.75 -58.83
CA ILE A 28 29.62 84.77 -57.69
C ILE A 28 30.79 83.80 -57.97
N PRO A 29 32.06 84.21 -57.78
CA PRO A 29 33.20 83.34 -57.98
C PRO A 29 33.12 82.05 -57.17
N ASN A 30 33.46 80.91 -57.78
CA ASN A 30 33.33 79.57 -57.19
C ASN A 30 33.97 79.43 -55.78
N VAL A 31 35.06 80.18 -55.52
CA VAL A 31 35.74 80.17 -54.21
C VAL A 31 34.85 80.78 -53.12
N VAL A 32 34.10 81.84 -53.41
CA VAL A 32 33.21 82.50 -52.44
C VAL A 32 31.96 81.64 -52.19
N GLN A 33 31.45 80.95 -53.22
CA GLN A 33 30.35 80.00 -53.05
C GLN A 33 30.72 78.84 -52.13
N ALA A 34 31.91 78.26 -52.33
CA ALA A 34 32.41 77.17 -51.49
C ALA A 34 32.53 77.59 -50.02
N ILE A 35 32.95 78.83 -49.75
CA ILE A 35 33.04 79.37 -48.39
C ILE A 35 31.65 79.51 -47.76
N ILE A 36 30.67 80.10 -48.47
CA ILE A 36 29.30 80.29 -47.96
C ILE A 36 28.62 78.94 -47.69
N LEU A 37 28.72 78.00 -48.64
CA LEU A 37 28.18 76.65 -48.50
C LEU A 37 28.88 75.89 -47.36
N GLY A 38 30.19 76.08 -47.20
CA GLY A 38 30.96 75.53 -46.08
C GLY A 38 30.48 76.04 -44.72
N PHE A 39 30.23 77.34 -44.58
CA PHE A 39 29.70 77.92 -43.34
C PHE A 39 28.26 77.46 -43.05
N LEU A 40 27.39 77.38 -44.06
CA LEU A 40 26.03 76.87 -43.89
C LEU A 40 26.00 75.39 -43.51
N ALA A 41 26.82 74.56 -44.17
CA ALA A 41 26.96 73.15 -43.84
C ALA A 41 27.50 72.96 -42.42
N CYS A 42 28.53 73.72 -42.04
CA CYS A 42 29.12 73.65 -40.71
C CYS A 42 28.14 74.12 -39.62
N GLY A 43 27.40 75.21 -39.86
CA GLY A 43 26.35 75.69 -38.95
C GLY A 43 25.19 74.71 -38.80
N LEU A 44 24.81 74.02 -39.87
CA LEU A 44 23.73 73.04 -39.85
C LEU A 44 24.16 71.72 -39.18
N VAL A 45 25.39 71.26 -39.42
CA VAL A 45 26.00 70.14 -38.67
C VAL A 45 26.10 70.48 -37.18
N LEU A 46 26.55 71.69 -36.84
CA LEU A 46 26.62 72.15 -35.46
C LEU A 46 25.23 72.18 -34.81
N TRP A 47 24.20 72.66 -35.52
CA TRP A 47 22.82 72.68 -35.03
C TRP A 47 22.23 71.27 -34.81
N VAL A 48 22.49 70.33 -35.73
CA VAL A 48 22.05 68.93 -35.58
C VAL A 48 22.76 68.25 -34.42
N VAL A 49 24.08 68.42 -34.30
CA VAL A 49 24.89 67.83 -33.22
C VAL A 49 24.48 68.38 -31.85
N LEU A 50 24.26 69.69 -31.73
CA LEU A 50 23.81 70.34 -30.50
C LEU A 50 22.39 69.92 -30.10
N ARG A 51 21.50 69.65 -31.06
CA ARG A 51 20.14 69.21 -30.78
C ARG A 51 20.05 67.71 -30.46
N SER A 52 20.88 66.89 -31.11
CA SER A 52 20.95 65.44 -30.81
C SER A 52 21.57 65.17 -29.44
N SER A 53 22.60 65.95 -29.04
CA SER A 53 23.20 65.83 -27.71
C SER A 53 22.22 66.27 -26.62
N ALA A 54 21.41 67.31 -26.86
CA ALA A 54 20.35 67.73 -25.93
C ALA A 54 19.29 66.63 -25.74
N THR A 55 18.87 65.93 -26.79
CA THR A 55 17.91 64.82 -26.68
C THR A 55 18.49 63.56 -26.03
N GLN A 56 19.78 63.29 -26.24
CA GLN A 56 20.45 62.14 -25.62
C GLN A 56 20.68 62.39 -24.12
N ALA A 57 21.11 63.60 -23.74
CA ALA A 57 21.27 63.99 -22.34
C ALA A 57 19.94 63.93 -21.57
N GLN A 58 18.82 64.33 -22.19
CA GLN A 58 17.49 64.19 -21.60
C GLN A 58 17.08 62.72 -21.43
N LEU A 59 17.44 61.84 -22.36
CA LEU A 59 17.17 60.40 -22.26
C LEU A 59 18.02 59.73 -21.18
N ASP A 60 19.30 60.07 -21.10
CA ASP A 60 20.22 59.57 -20.09
C ASP A 60 19.87 60.08 -18.68
N GLU A 61 19.40 61.34 -18.56
CA GLU A 61 18.86 61.89 -17.32
C GLU A 61 17.55 61.21 -16.91
N LEU A 62 16.66 60.91 -17.86
CA LEU A 62 15.43 60.16 -17.60
C LEU A 62 15.72 58.71 -17.16
N ILE A 63 16.74 58.08 -17.75
CA ILE A 63 17.21 56.73 -17.39
C ILE A 63 17.88 56.75 -16.01
N ALA A 64 18.75 57.72 -15.73
CA ALA A 64 19.40 57.89 -14.44
C ALA A 64 18.38 58.25 -13.33
N GLN A 65 17.35 59.03 -13.66
CA GLN A 65 16.24 59.34 -12.78
C GLN A 65 15.39 58.09 -12.52
N LYS A 66 15.02 57.30 -13.54
CA LYS A 66 14.35 56.00 -13.36
C LYS A 66 15.17 55.01 -12.52
N LEU A 67 16.48 54.93 -12.72
CA LEU A 67 17.40 54.07 -11.96
C LEU A 67 17.59 54.55 -10.51
N LYS A 68 17.61 55.87 -10.25
CA LYS A 68 17.61 56.44 -8.89
C LYS A 68 16.27 56.23 -8.19
N LEU A 69 15.16 56.32 -8.92
CA LEU A 69 13.82 56.11 -8.39
C LEU A 69 13.56 54.63 -8.04
N GLN A 70 14.15 53.67 -8.77
CA GLN A 70 14.10 52.23 -8.44
C GLN A 70 14.96 51.82 -7.24
N ASN A 71 15.97 52.61 -6.85
CA ASN A 71 16.91 52.28 -5.77
C ASN A 71 16.70 53.14 -4.53
N THR A 72 15.45 53.30 -4.07
CA THR A 72 15.20 53.93 -2.77
C THR A 72 15.24 52.88 -1.66
N PRO A 73 15.70 53.22 -0.44
CA PRO A 73 15.64 52.29 0.69
C PRO A 73 14.22 51.75 0.95
N ALA A 74 13.19 52.55 0.66
CA ALA A 74 11.79 52.13 0.78
C ALA A 74 11.37 51.08 -0.27
N HIS A 75 11.84 51.21 -1.51
CA HIS A 75 11.66 50.19 -2.55
C HIS A 75 12.27 48.86 -2.10
N ASP A 76 13.54 48.87 -1.68
CA ASP A 76 14.25 47.67 -1.25
C ASP A 76 13.59 47.01 -0.04
N ILE A 77 13.17 47.79 0.97
CA ILE A 77 12.46 47.24 2.14
C ILE A 77 11.13 46.62 1.72
N SER A 78 10.35 47.25 0.83
CA SER A 78 9.08 46.66 0.34
C SER A 78 9.32 45.33 -0.39
N VAL A 79 10.29 45.28 -1.31
CA VAL A 79 10.64 44.07 -2.05
C VAL A 79 11.10 42.94 -1.12
N GLN A 80 11.95 43.25 -0.13
CA GLN A 80 12.41 42.25 0.84
C GLN A 80 11.28 41.79 1.77
N THR A 81 10.40 42.70 2.18
CA THR A 81 9.22 42.39 3.02
C THR A 81 8.27 41.47 2.27
N SER A 82 8.04 41.71 0.97
CA SER A 82 7.25 40.81 0.10
C SER A 82 7.84 39.41 0.07
N LYS A 83 9.16 39.27 -0.11
CA LYS A 83 9.84 37.96 -0.09
C LYS A 83 9.68 37.24 1.25
N ILE A 84 9.80 37.96 2.37
CA ILE A 84 9.60 37.42 3.71
C ILE A 84 8.15 36.94 3.90
N ALA A 85 7.17 37.72 3.43
CA ALA A 85 5.76 37.38 3.54
C ALA A 85 5.40 36.14 2.70
N ILE A 86 5.96 36.04 1.49
CA ILE A 86 5.84 34.86 0.63
C ILE A 86 6.44 33.63 1.34
N GLY A 87 7.68 33.73 1.83
CA GLY A 87 8.35 32.64 2.52
C GLY A 87 7.61 32.20 3.79
N SER A 88 7.04 33.14 4.55
CA SER A 88 6.18 32.85 5.71
C SER A 88 4.95 32.04 5.29
N ALA A 89 4.23 32.46 4.25
CA ALA A 89 3.05 31.75 3.75
C ALA A 89 3.39 30.34 3.24
N GLU A 90 4.55 30.17 2.60
CA GLU A 90 5.05 28.86 2.17
C GLU A 90 5.38 27.94 3.34
N VAL A 91 6.03 28.47 4.38
CA VAL A 91 6.34 27.72 5.61
C VAL A 91 5.06 27.29 6.31
N SER A 92 4.07 28.18 6.50
CA SER A 92 2.79 27.82 7.12
C SER A 92 2.11 26.67 6.38
N HIS A 93 2.05 26.73 5.05
CA HIS A 93 1.48 25.65 4.25
C HIS A 93 2.26 24.34 4.36
N PHE A 94 3.59 24.41 4.33
CA PHE A 94 4.45 23.23 4.54
C PHE A 94 4.20 22.59 5.91
N ILE A 95 4.01 23.40 6.95
CA ILE A 95 3.69 22.93 8.30
C ILE A 95 2.33 22.23 8.36
N ASP A 96 1.30 22.72 7.65
CA ASP A 96 0.02 22.02 7.57
C ASP A 96 0.15 20.63 6.92
N LEU A 97 0.93 20.53 5.84
CA LEU A 97 1.23 19.25 5.18
C LEU A 97 2.05 18.32 6.10
N LEU A 98 3.01 18.87 6.83
CA LEU A 98 3.81 18.14 7.79
C LEU A 98 2.94 17.58 8.92
N ASN A 99 2.01 18.36 9.47
CA ASN A 99 1.10 17.91 10.52
C ASN A 99 0.21 16.74 10.07
N LYS A 100 -0.32 16.80 8.84
CA LYS A 100 -1.06 15.67 8.25
C LYS A 100 -0.19 14.42 8.11
N SER A 101 1.07 14.60 7.70
CA SER A 101 2.03 13.49 7.59
C SER A 101 2.38 12.89 8.96
N ILE A 102 2.50 13.71 10.00
CA ILE A 102 2.73 13.25 11.39
C ILE A 102 1.55 12.41 11.89
N GLU A 103 0.32 12.86 11.65
CA GLU A 103 -0.90 12.13 12.01
C GLU A 103 -0.96 10.75 11.33
N SER A 104 -0.80 10.72 10.01
CA SER A 104 -0.77 9.48 9.22
C SER A 104 0.35 8.53 9.66
N ASN A 105 1.56 9.04 9.90
CA ASN A 105 2.66 8.23 10.40
C ASN A 105 2.40 7.71 11.83
N GLY A 106 1.67 8.45 12.64
CA GLY A 106 1.24 8.02 13.98
C GLY A 106 0.27 6.84 13.92
N GLU A 107 -0.70 6.88 13.00
CA GLU A 107 -1.61 5.76 12.74
C GLU A 107 -0.85 4.52 12.27
N HIS A 108 0.09 4.68 11.34
CA HIS A 108 0.95 3.58 10.88
C HIS A 108 1.79 2.98 12.01
N ALA A 109 2.40 3.81 12.86
CA ALA A 109 3.15 3.32 14.01
C ALA A 109 2.26 2.53 14.99
N SER A 110 1.03 2.98 15.23
CA SER A 110 0.07 2.25 16.06
C SER A 110 -0.32 0.90 15.46
N ALA A 111 -0.54 0.84 14.15
CA ALA A 111 -0.85 -0.41 13.46
C ALA A 111 0.31 -1.42 13.53
N ILE A 112 1.55 -0.95 13.38
CA ILE A 112 2.75 -1.80 13.52
C ILE A 112 2.88 -2.31 14.96
N ALA A 113 2.58 -1.49 15.98
CA ALA A 113 2.61 -1.93 17.38
C ALA A 113 1.66 -3.11 17.64
N VAL A 114 0.41 -3.00 17.16
CA VAL A 114 -0.60 -4.08 17.28
C VAL A 114 -0.14 -5.34 16.55
N ALA A 115 0.43 -5.19 15.36
CA ALA A 115 0.96 -6.32 14.60
C ALA A 115 2.14 -7.01 15.33
N ALA A 116 3.03 -6.24 15.96
CA ALA A 116 4.14 -6.79 16.74
C ALA A 116 3.64 -7.56 17.98
N GLU A 117 2.62 -7.05 18.68
CA GLU A 117 2.00 -7.75 19.81
C GLU A 117 1.36 -9.08 19.39
N GLN A 118 0.61 -9.07 18.28
CA GLN A 118 0.04 -10.30 17.71
C GLN A 118 1.11 -11.31 17.28
N LEU A 119 2.24 -10.82 16.74
CA LEU A 119 3.36 -11.66 16.34
C LEU A 119 4.05 -12.30 17.55
N SER A 120 4.17 -11.56 18.66
CA SER A 120 4.67 -12.11 19.93
C SER A 120 3.78 -13.23 20.45
N HIS A 121 2.46 -13.03 20.47
CA HIS A 121 1.50 -14.06 20.87
C HIS A 121 1.59 -15.31 19.98
N THR A 122 1.64 -15.11 18.67
CA THR A 122 1.74 -16.21 17.69
C THR A 122 3.05 -16.98 17.86
N THR A 123 4.16 -16.28 18.15
CA THR A 123 5.46 -16.91 18.39
C THR A 123 5.44 -17.76 19.67
N ALA A 124 4.79 -17.29 20.73
CA ALA A 124 4.62 -18.06 21.96
C ALA A 124 3.80 -19.34 21.72
N GLN A 125 2.66 -19.21 21.03
CA GLN A 125 1.81 -20.36 20.70
C GLN A 125 2.52 -21.38 19.80
N LEU A 126 3.36 -20.93 18.87
CA LEU A 126 4.19 -21.83 18.06
C LEU A 126 5.23 -22.58 18.90
N GLY A 127 5.75 -21.95 19.95
CA GLY A 127 6.64 -22.59 20.92
C GLY A 127 5.95 -23.71 21.68
N ASP A 128 4.74 -23.44 22.20
CA ASP A 128 3.94 -24.45 22.91
C ASP A 128 3.60 -25.64 21.99
N ASN A 129 3.16 -25.35 20.75
CA ASN A 129 2.88 -26.39 19.76
C ASN A 129 4.13 -27.22 19.42
N ALA A 130 5.31 -26.60 19.29
CA ALA A 130 6.54 -27.31 19.01
C ALA A 130 6.92 -28.26 20.17
N ALA A 131 6.72 -27.83 21.41
CA ALA A 131 6.91 -28.67 22.59
C ALA A 131 5.95 -29.86 22.62
N ASP A 132 4.67 -29.65 22.31
CA ASP A 132 3.67 -30.71 22.25
C ASP A 132 3.99 -31.74 21.16
N ILE A 133 4.41 -31.29 19.97
CA ILE A 133 4.82 -32.19 18.88
C ILE A 133 6.06 -33.00 19.28
N LEU A 134 7.01 -32.40 20.03
CA LEU A 134 8.18 -33.13 20.51
C LEU A 134 7.81 -34.26 21.46
N VAL A 135 6.85 -34.03 22.37
CA VAL A 135 6.34 -35.07 23.28
C VAL A 135 5.68 -36.20 22.48
N GLN A 136 4.84 -35.87 21.50
CA GLN A 136 4.19 -36.87 20.64
C GLN A 136 5.20 -37.67 19.81
N ALA A 137 6.25 -37.01 19.31
CA ALA A 137 7.34 -37.67 18.59
C ALA A 137 8.07 -38.66 19.51
N GLN A 138 8.38 -38.30 20.75
CA GLN A 138 8.99 -39.20 21.74
C GLN A 138 8.10 -40.41 22.08
N GLU A 139 6.78 -40.20 22.18
CA GLU A 139 5.84 -41.32 22.38
C GLU A 139 5.80 -42.25 21.16
N ALA A 140 5.80 -41.71 19.94
CA ALA A 140 5.85 -42.49 18.72
C ALA A 140 7.14 -43.32 18.64
N GLU A 141 8.30 -42.76 19.01
CA GLU A 141 9.56 -43.51 19.10
C GLU A 141 9.45 -44.68 20.08
N ARG A 142 8.89 -44.42 21.27
CA ARG A 142 8.69 -45.45 22.28
C ARG A 142 7.81 -46.59 21.74
N PHE A 143 6.72 -46.26 21.05
CA PHE A 143 5.84 -47.27 20.47
C PHE A 143 6.50 -48.05 19.33
N SER A 144 7.32 -47.39 18.49
CA SER A 144 8.10 -48.07 17.46
C SER A 144 9.09 -49.07 18.05
N VAL A 145 9.86 -48.67 19.06
CA VAL A 145 10.81 -49.58 19.76
C VAL A 145 10.09 -50.76 20.41
N GLN A 146 8.93 -50.52 21.04
CA GLN A 146 8.11 -51.58 21.61
C GLN A 146 7.57 -52.53 20.52
N GLY A 147 7.10 -51.98 19.40
CA GLY A 147 6.61 -52.72 18.24
C GLY A 147 7.68 -53.65 17.65
N ARG A 148 8.89 -53.15 17.45
CA ARG A 148 10.05 -53.94 17.01
C ARG A 148 10.37 -55.08 17.96
N THR A 149 10.44 -54.78 19.25
CA THR A 149 10.67 -55.80 20.29
C THR A 149 9.61 -56.89 20.24
N GLN A 150 8.35 -56.53 20.00
CA GLN A 150 7.25 -57.50 19.89
C GLN A 150 7.32 -58.31 18.60
N ALA A 151 7.70 -57.70 17.48
CA ALA A 151 7.93 -58.38 16.20
C ALA A 151 9.03 -59.45 16.32
N GLN A 152 10.16 -59.08 16.95
CA GLN A 152 11.28 -59.98 17.20
C GLN A 152 10.87 -61.18 18.06
N LYS A 153 10.13 -60.96 19.15
CA LYS A 153 9.55 -62.05 19.96
C LYS A 153 8.59 -62.93 19.18
N GLY A 154 7.85 -62.35 18.24
CA GLY A 154 6.98 -63.08 17.31
C GLY A 154 7.78 -64.03 16.42
N VAL A 155 8.87 -63.55 15.83
CA VAL A 155 9.80 -64.37 15.01
C VAL A 155 10.40 -65.51 15.84
N GLU A 156 10.88 -65.25 17.05
CA GLU A 156 11.40 -66.28 17.96
C GLU A 156 10.35 -67.37 18.27
N SER A 157 9.10 -66.96 18.52
CA SER A 157 8.00 -67.89 18.79
C SER A 157 7.67 -68.76 17.58
N ILE A 158 7.71 -68.19 16.37
CA ILE A 158 7.48 -68.93 15.12
C ILE A 158 8.62 -69.90 14.83
N HIS A 159 9.87 -69.53 15.10
CA HIS A 159 11.00 -70.47 15.00
C HIS A 159 10.84 -71.66 15.94
N SER A 160 10.41 -71.43 17.19
CA SER A 160 10.11 -72.53 18.13
C SER A 160 8.98 -73.42 17.60
N LEU A 161 7.91 -72.83 17.06
CA LEU A 161 6.79 -73.57 16.48
C LEU A 161 7.23 -74.42 15.27
N SER A 162 8.10 -73.89 14.41
CA SER A 162 8.64 -74.63 13.26
C SER A 162 9.42 -75.86 13.73
N ALA A 163 10.26 -75.72 14.76
CA ALA A 163 11.02 -76.83 15.32
C ALA A 163 10.12 -77.92 15.96
N ASP A 164 9.04 -77.51 16.64
CA ASP A 164 8.05 -78.43 17.19
C ASP A 164 7.32 -79.20 16.07
N ILE A 165 7.02 -78.54 14.95
CA ILE A 165 6.36 -79.17 13.79
C ILE A 165 7.30 -80.13 13.06
N ASP A 166 8.57 -79.79 12.89
CA ASP A 166 9.56 -80.71 12.31
C ASP A 166 9.69 -81.97 13.17
N THR A 167 9.74 -81.82 14.49
CA THR A 167 9.75 -82.95 15.44
C THR A 167 8.48 -83.80 15.31
N ALA A 168 7.32 -83.18 15.18
CA ALA A 168 6.05 -83.89 14.99
C ALA A 168 5.99 -84.62 13.63
N ALA A 169 6.55 -84.04 12.57
CA ALA A 169 6.65 -84.65 11.26
C ALA A 169 7.53 -85.91 11.28
N GLU A 170 8.66 -85.88 11.99
CA GLU A 170 9.50 -87.06 12.20
C GLU A 170 8.75 -88.19 12.90
N GLN A 171 7.95 -87.87 13.93
CA GLN A 171 7.14 -88.85 14.65
C GLN A 171 6.05 -89.48 13.78
N VAL A 172 5.37 -88.67 12.95
CA VAL A 172 4.37 -89.15 11.99
C VAL A 172 5.01 -90.05 10.93
N GLN A 173 6.18 -89.69 10.43
CA GLN A 173 6.94 -90.49 9.48
C GLN A 173 7.41 -91.83 10.09
N ALA A 174 7.82 -91.81 11.36
CA ALA A 174 8.16 -93.03 12.09
C ALA A 174 6.93 -93.94 12.29
N LEU A 175 5.75 -93.36 12.58
CA LEU A 175 4.51 -94.11 12.71
C LEU A 175 4.10 -94.76 11.38
N LYS A 176 4.21 -94.03 10.26
CA LYS A 176 3.98 -94.54 8.91
C LYS A 176 4.89 -95.74 8.59
N SER A 177 6.19 -95.63 8.88
CA SER A 177 7.15 -96.72 8.69
C SER A 177 6.83 -97.96 9.54
N LYS A 178 6.44 -97.75 10.82
CA LYS A 178 5.99 -98.85 11.69
C LYS A 178 4.72 -99.52 11.16
N ALA A 179 3.74 -98.74 10.68
CA ALA A 179 2.52 -99.29 10.08
C ALA A 179 2.82 -100.14 8.83
N GLU A 180 3.73 -99.69 7.96
CA GLU A 180 4.19 -100.47 6.80
C GLU A 180 4.91 -101.77 7.18
N GLN A 181 5.71 -101.75 8.25
CA GLN A 181 6.36 -102.96 8.77
C GLN A 181 5.33 -103.96 9.32
N ILE A 182 4.34 -103.48 10.09
CA ILE A 182 3.27 -104.34 10.62
C ILE A 182 2.45 -104.92 9.46
N GLN A 183 2.16 -104.11 8.42
CA GLN A 183 1.42 -104.56 7.23
C GLN A 183 2.10 -105.76 6.56
N LYS A 184 3.41 -105.71 6.36
CA LYS A 184 4.21 -106.84 5.82
C LYS A 184 4.12 -108.08 6.71
N ILE A 185 4.17 -107.90 8.03
CA ILE A 185 4.04 -109.01 8.99
C ILE A 185 2.65 -109.63 8.89
N THR A 186 1.59 -108.82 8.84
CA THR A 186 0.21 -109.32 8.70
C THR A 186 -0.04 -110.03 7.37
N GLU A 187 0.61 -109.61 6.28
CA GLU A 187 0.56 -110.32 4.99
C GLU A 187 1.19 -111.71 5.09
N VAL A 188 2.34 -111.83 5.77
CA VAL A 188 2.98 -113.12 6.04
C VAL A 188 2.06 -114.00 6.91
N ILE A 189 1.50 -113.47 8.00
CA ILE A 189 0.60 -114.23 8.88
C ILE A 189 -0.65 -114.68 8.12
N ASN A 190 -1.24 -113.83 7.28
CA ASN A 190 -2.38 -114.20 6.45
C ASN A 190 -2.01 -115.33 5.48
N SER A 191 -0.83 -115.28 4.84
CA SER A 191 -0.35 -116.37 3.97
C SER A 191 -0.15 -117.68 4.74
N VAL A 192 0.35 -117.61 5.98
CA VAL A 192 0.51 -118.79 6.86
C VAL A 192 -0.84 -119.34 7.28
N ALA A 193 -1.81 -118.47 7.61
CA ALA A 193 -3.16 -118.87 7.95
C ALA A 193 -3.85 -119.56 6.76
N GLU A 194 -3.68 -119.03 5.55
CA GLU A 194 -4.22 -119.63 4.32
C GLU A 194 -3.58 -120.99 3.99
N GLN A 195 -2.25 -121.10 4.13
CA GLN A 195 -1.53 -122.37 4.01
C GLN A 195 -1.98 -123.39 5.08
N THR A 196 -2.15 -122.95 6.32
CA THR A 196 -2.60 -123.80 7.43
C THR A 196 -4.03 -124.28 7.19
N ASN A 197 -4.91 -123.42 6.68
CA ASN A 197 -6.27 -123.76 6.29
C ASN A 197 -6.29 -124.82 5.17
N LEU A 198 -5.42 -124.70 4.17
CA LEU A 198 -5.25 -125.70 3.10
C LEU A 198 -4.69 -127.03 3.61
N LEU A 199 -3.69 -126.99 4.49
CA LEU A 199 -3.12 -128.19 5.13
C LEU A 199 -4.16 -128.91 5.99
N ALA A 200 -4.92 -128.16 6.79
CA ALA A 200 -6.00 -128.68 7.62
C ALA A 200 -7.13 -129.28 6.78
N LEU A 201 -7.46 -128.65 5.65
CA LEU A 201 -8.42 -129.20 4.68
C LEU A 201 -7.93 -130.54 4.11
N ASN A 202 -6.67 -130.63 3.68
CA ASN A 202 -6.08 -131.88 3.18
C ASN A 202 -6.06 -132.97 4.27
N ALA A 203 -5.74 -132.61 5.51
CA ALA A 203 -5.76 -133.53 6.65
C ALA A 203 -7.18 -134.01 6.98
N ALA A 204 -8.19 -133.14 6.92
CA ALA A 204 -9.59 -133.51 7.11
C ALA A 204 -10.08 -134.47 6.01
N ILE A 205 -9.69 -134.23 4.76
CA ILE A 205 -9.98 -135.13 3.63
C ILE A 205 -9.37 -136.51 3.86
N GLU A 206 -8.09 -136.59 4.25
CA GLU A 206 -7.41 -137.87 4.46
C GLU A 206 -7.91 -138.61 5.72
N ALA A 207 -8.27 -137.86 6.77
CA ALA A 207 -8.92 -138.41 7.97
C ALA A 207 -10.31 -139.00 7.65
N ALA A 208 -11.10 -138.35 6.79
CA ALA A 208 -12.37 -138.90 6.29
C ALA A 208 -12.14 -140.18 5.46
N ARG A 209 -11.03 -140.24 4.71
CA ARG A 209 -10.63 -141.39 3.88
C ARG A 209 -10.25 -142.62 4.70
N ALA A 210 -9.70 -142.43 5.90
CA ALA A 210 -9.35 -143.50 6.84
C ALA A 210 -10.54 -144.10 7.61
N GLY A 211 -11.77 -143.60 7.40
CA GLY A 211 -12.99 -144.12 8.03
C GLY A 211 -13.00 -143.99 9.56
N GLU A 212 -13.47 -145.02 10.27
CA GLU A 212 -13.59 -144.99 11.76
C GLU A 212 -12.25 -144.78 12.48
N GLN A 213 -11.11 -145.20 11.89
CA GLN A 213 -9.78 -145.00 12.46
C GLN A 213 -9.30 -143.54 12.38
N GLY A 214 -9.91 -142.72 11.52
CA GLY A 214 -9.55 -141.31 11.30
C GLY A 214 -10.39 -140.29 12.09
N ARG A 215 -11.43 -140.71 12.82
CA ARG A 215 -12.39 -139.79 13.49
C ARG A 215 -11.73 -138.77 14.43
N GLY A 216 -10.75 -139.21 15.23
CA GLY A 216 -10.01 -138.31 16.13
C GLY A 216 -9.18 -137.26 15.38
N PHE A 217 -8.58 -137.65 14.26
CA PHE A 217 -7.83 -136.73 13.39
C PHE A 217 -8.72 -135.74 12.64
N ALA A 218 -9.91 -136.15 12.22
CA ALA A 218 -10.87 -135.27 11.52
C ALA A 218 -11.32 -134.10 12.42
N VAL A 219 -11.62 -134.36 13.69
CA VAL A 219 -12.00 -133.31 14.65
C VAL A 219 -10.88 -132.30 14.86
N VAL A 220 -9.64 -132.77 15.01
CA VAL A 220 -8.47 -131.89 15.15
C VAL A 220 -8.25 -131.07 13.87
N ALA A 221 -8.39 -131.68 12.69
CA ALA A 221 -8.23 -131.00 11.42
C ALA A 221 -9.29 -129.89 11.21
N ASP A 222 -10.55 -130.13 11.55
CA ASP A 222 -11.60 -129.11 11.49
C ASP A 222 -11.38 -127.96 12.48
N GLU A 223 -10.89 -128.25 13.69
CA GLU A 223 -10.55 -127.20 14.67
C GLU A 223 -9.37 -126.34 14.20
N VAL A 224 -8.31 -126.97 13.65
CA VAL A 224 -7.17 -126.25 13.04
C VAL A 224 -7.63 -125.38 11.86
N ARG A 225 -8.53 -125.91 11.01
CA ARG A 225 -9.11 -125.16 9.89
C ARG A 225 -9.92 -123.95 10.36
N SER A 226 -10.75 -124.12 11.38
CA SER A 226 -11.53 -123.03 12.01
C SER A 226 -10.62 -121.95 12.60
N LEU A 227 -9.56 -122.35 13.30
CA LEU A 227 -8.57 -121.43 13.87
C LEU A 227 -7.80 -120.67 12.80
N ALA A 228 -7.41 -121.35 11.72
CA ALA A 228 -6.76 -120.72 10.57
C ALA A 228 -7.68 -119.71 9.87
N GLY A 229 -8.98 -120.03 9.70
CA GLY A 229 -9.98 -119.10 9.19
C GLY A 229 -10.17 -117.86 10.07
N LYS A 230 -10.28 -118.04 11.40
CA LYS A 230 -10.35 -116.91 12.35
C LYS A 230 -9.09 -116.04 12.29
N THR A 231 -7.92 -116.67 12.14
CA THR A 231 -6.62 -115.97 12.01
C THR A 231 -6.58 -115.13 10.73
N ALA A 232 -7.07 -115.65 9.60
CA ALA A 232 -7.14 -114.91 8.33
C ALA A 232 -8.07 -113.68 8.41
N VAL A 233 -9.26 -113.83 9.01
CA VAL A 233 -10.18 -112.71 9.23
C VAL A 233 -9.55 -111.64 10.12
N ALA A 234 -8.95 -112.03 11.24
CA ALA A 234 -8.30 -111.09 12.16
C ALA A 234 -7.14 -110.34 11.48
N THR A 235 -6.33 -111.02 10.67
CA THR A 235 -5.24 -110.37 9.92
C THR A 235 -5.76 -109.42 8.85
N GLN A 236 -6.87 -109.74 8.18
CA GLN A 236 -7.50 -108.85 7.21
C GLN A 236 -8.03 -107.57 7.87
N ASP A 237 -8.63 -107.67 9.06
CA ASP A 237 -9.11 -106.50 9.81
C ASP A 237 -7.96 -105.65 10.35
N ILE A 238 -6.84 -106.25 10.77
CA ILE A 238 -5.61 -105.50 11.08
C ILE A 238 -5.10 -104.76 9.83
N GLY A 239 -5.11 -105.40 8.66
CA GLY A 239 -4.73 -104.76 7.41
C GLY A 239 -5.58 -103.53 7.06
N LYS A 240 -6.90 -103.58 7.31
CA LYS A 240 -7.77 -102.40 7.14
C LYS A 240 -7.39 -101.27 8.09
N MET A 241 -7.19 -101.57 9.38
CA MET A 241 -6.77 -100.56 10.36
C MET A 241 -5.43 -99.92 9.99
N LEU A 242 -4.48 -100.68 9.44
CA LEU A 242 -3.19 -100.14 8.99
C LEU A 242 -3.32 -99.23 7.76
N LEU A 243 -4.25 -99.54 6.85
CA LEU A 243 -4.57 -98.65 5.72
C LEU A 243 -5.19 -97.33 6.19
N GLU A 244 -6.06 -97.37 7.20
CA GLU A 244 -6.63 -96.17 7.83
C GLU A 244 -5.54 -95.34 8.51
N ILE A 245 -4.68 -95.95 9.34
CA ILE A 245 -3.53 -95.28 9.98
C ILE A 245 -2.63 -94.63 8.94
N ARG A 246 -2.35 -95.32 7.83
CA ARG A 246 -1.55 -94.76 6.73
C ARG A 246 -2.24 -93.55 6.09
N SER A 247 -3.55 -93.63 5.83
CA SER A 247 -4.30 -92.51 5.26
C SER A 247 -4.30 -91.29 6.19
N GLU A 248 -4.47 -91.50 7.50
CA GLU A 248 -4.44 -90.43 8.49
C GLU A 248 -3.05 -89.81 8.67
N THR A 249 -2.00 -90.62 8.67
CA THR A 249 -0.61 -90.13 8.73
C THR A 249 -0.23 -89.34 7.47
N ASP A 250 -0.64 -89.77 6.28
CA ASP A 250 -0.42 -89.03 5.03
C ASP A 250 -1.15 -87.66 5.06
N LYS A 251 -2.41 -87.63 5.54
CA LYS A 251 -3.15 -86.36 5.72
C LYS A 251 -2.48 -85.43 6.72
N THR A 252 -1.98 -85.99 7.82
CA THR A 252 -1.31 -85.23 8.89
C THR A 252 0.02 -84.65 8.41
N SER A 253 0.80 -85.43 7.66
CA SER A 253 2.04 -84.95 7.00
C SER A 253 1.74 -83.77 6.07
N GLY A 254 0.71 -83.89 5.23
CA GLY A 254 0.31 -82.78 4.35
C GLY A 254 -0.22 -81.56 5.09
N LEU A 255 -0.79 -81.71 6.29
CA LEU A 255 -1.10 -80.57 7.17
C LEU A 255 0.18 -79.91 7.68
N MET A 256 1.14 -80.70 8.17
CA MET A 256 2.40 -80.19 8.71
C MET A 256 3.18 -79.40 7.68
N GLU A 257 3.32 -79.90 6.45
CA GLU A 257 3.96 -79.16 5.33
C GLU A 257 3.30 -77.80 5.07
N ARG A 258 1.96 -77.73 5.13
CA ARG A 258 1.24 -76.45 4.97
C ARG A 258 1.51 -75.50 6.13
N VAL A 259 1.57 -76.00 7.37
CA VAL A 259 1.85 -75.13 8.51
C VAL A 259 3.28 -74.59 8.44
N VAL A 260 4.27 -75.40 8.04
CA VAL A 260 5.64 -74.93 7.81
C VAL A 260 5.68 -73.80 6.78
N SER A 261 4.98 -73.97 5.66
CA SER A 261 4.87 -72.90 4.65
C SER A 261 4.23 -71.63 5.23
N GLN A 262 3.13 -71.75 5.97
CA GLN A 262 2.45 -70.60 6.59
C GLN A 262 3.32 -69.90 7.64
N THR A 263 4.10 -70.65 8.42
CA THR A 263 5.03 -70.06 9.39
C THR A 263 6.14 -69.27 8.71
N ALA A 264 6.62 -69.71 7.54
CA ALA A 264 7.60 -68.96 6.75
C ALA A 264 7.03 -67.61 6.29
N ASP A 265 5.79 -67.57 5.81
CA ASP A 265 5.11 -66.33 5.42
C ASP A 265 4.98 -65.35 6.61
N VAL A 266 4.68 -65.87 7.81
CA VAL A 266 4.61 -65.04 9.03
C VAL A 266 5.96 -64.44 9.40
N VAL A 267 7.08 -65.17 9.23
CA VAL A 267 8.43 -64.64 9.48
C VAL A 267 8.73 -63.48 8.52
N VAL A 268 8.39 -63.62 7.23
CA VAL A 268 8.56 -62.55 6.24
C VAL A 268 7.75 -61.31 6.65
N ALA A 269 6.47 -61.48 6.98
CA ALA A 269 5.60 -60.37 7.40
C ALA A 269 6.10 -59.68 8.68
N MET A 270 6.68 -60.41 9.63
CA MET A 270 7.29 -59.83 10.83
C MET A 270 8.58 -59.06 10.52
N GLY A 271 9.35 -59.49 9.52
CA GLY A 271 10.51 -58.76 9.00
C GLY A 271 10.12 -57.41 8.40
N GLU A 272 9.08 -57.40 7.55
CA GLU A 272 8.52 -56.16 6.99
C GLU A 272 7.99 -55.23 8.09
N LEU A 273 7.38 -55.78 9.14
CA LEU A 273 6.92 -55.01 10.29
C LEU A 273 8.08 -54.32 11.05
N ASP A 274 9.23 -54.99 11.25
CA ASP A 274 10.42 -54.39 11.88
C ASP A 274 11.00 -53.25 11.02
N GLU A 275 11.00 -53.42 9.70
CA GLU A 275 11.44 -52.39 8.75
C GLU A 275 10.54 -51.14 8.85
N HIS A 276 9.22 -51.31 8.84
CA HIS A 276 8.27 -50.19 9.00
C HIS A 276 8.46 -49.44 10.32
N PHE A 277 8.67 -50.14 11.44
CA PHE A 277 8.97 -49.46 12.70
C PHE A 277 10.30 -48.71 12.67
N THR A 278 11.31 -49.24 11.95
CA THR A 278 12.60 -48.56 11.75
C THR A 278 12.44 -47.27 10.94
N GLU A 279 11.59 -47.29 9.91
CA GLU A 279 11.25 -46.09 9.12
C GLU A 279 10.51 -45.04 9.97
N ILE A 280 9.59 -45.47 10.84
CA ILE A 280 8.90 -44.58 11.78
C ILE A 280 9.92 -43.92 12.72
N SER A 281 10.82 -44.69 13.34
CA SER A 281 11.87 -44.15 14.21
C SER A 281 12.79 -43.14 13.51
N THR A 282 13.14 -43.42 12.26
CA THR A 282 13.92 -42.49 11.43
C THR A 282 13.16 -41.19 11.18
N SER A 283 11.86 -41.28 10.86
CA SER A 283 11.00 -40.11 10.66
C SER A 283 10.77 -39.30 11.93
N VAL A 284 10.67 -39.96 13.08
CA VAL A 284 10.60 -39.31 14.39
C VAL A 284 11.88 -38.53 14.69
N THR A 285 13.04 -39.15 14.47
CA THR A 285 14.36 -38.49 14.67
C THR A 285 14.48 -37.23 13.80
N ARG A 286 14.08 -37.32 12.52
CA ARG A 286 14.07 -36.18 11.61
C ARG A 286 13.09 -35.08 12.05
N SER A 287 11.94 -35.45 12.61
CA SER A 287 10.97 -34.51 13.15
C SER A 287 11.52 -33.77 14.38
N ALA A 288 12.20 -34.49 15.28
CA ALA A 288 12.86 -33.89 16.44
C ALA A 288 13.95 -32.88 16.04
N HIS A 289 14.74 -33.18 15.00
CA HIS A 289 15.72 -32.22 14.46
C HIS A 289 15.05 -30.95 13.93
N ALA A 290 14.01 -31.09 13.12
CA ALA A 290 13.27 -29.95 12.57
C ALA A 290 12.63 -29.07 13.66
N LEU A 291 12.17 -29.69 14.76
CA LEU A 291 11.67 -28.95 15.93
C LEU A 291 12.76 -28.16 16.65
N GLY A 292 14.00 -28.68 16.71
CA GLY A 292 15.14 -27.94 17.23
C GLY A 292 15.45 -26.67 16.41
N GLU A 293 15.47 -26.79 15.08
CA GLU A 293 15.65 -25.63 14.18
C GLU A 293 14.50 -24.61 14.31
N MET A 294 13.28 -25.10 14.53
CA MET A 294 12.12 -24.27 14.79
C MET A 294 12.26 -23.48 16.09
N GLU A 295 12.75 -24.10 17.17
CA GLU A 295 12.98 -23.42 18.45
C GLU A 295 13.97 -22.24 18.30
N ASP A 296 15.06 -22.45 17.56
CA ASP A 296 16.03 -21.38 17.28
C ASP A 296 15.42 -20.25 16.44
N SER A 297 14.58 -20.59 15.47
CA SER A 297 13.83 -19.61 14.67
C SER A 297 12.85 -18.79 15.55
N LEU A 298 12.18 -19.43 16.51
CA LEU A 298 11.27 -18.77 17.44
C LEU A 298 12.00 -17.82 18.39
N LYS A 299 13.22 -18.16 18.84
CA LYS A 299 14.07 -17.24 19.61
C LYS A 299 14.42 -16.00 18.79
N GLN A 300 14.78 -16.19 17.52
CA GLN A 300 15.07 -15.08 16.61
C GLN A 300 13.84 -14.19 16.37
N TYR A 301 12.66 -14.78 16.15
CA TYR A 301 11.43 -14.02 16.00
C TYR A 301 11.06 -13.21 17.23
N ASN A 302 11.20 -13.78 18.44
CA ASN A 302 11.00 -13.02 19.68
C ASN A 302 11.98 -11.84 19.78
N HIS A 303 13.25 -12.05 19.42
CA HIS A 303 14.25 -10.98 19.41
C HIS A 303 13.84 -9.85 18.44
N THR A 304 13.56 -10.18 17.18
CA THR A 304 13.16 -9.19 16.16
C THR A 304 11.85 -8.49 16.52
N THR A 305 10.89 -9.17 17.14
CA THR A 305 9.63 -8.56 17.61
C THR A 305 9.86 -7.49 18.68
N ASN A 306 10.79 -7.77 19.60
CA ASN A 306 11.19 -6.80 20.62
C ASN A 306 11.90 -5.59 20.02
N GLU A 307 12.75 -5.80 19.00
CA GLU A 307 13.39 -4.71 18.26
C GLU A 307 12.36 -3.84 17.53
N ILE A 308 11.40 -4.45 16.83
CA ILE A 308 10.30 -3.74 16.16
C ILE A 308 9.54 -2.89 17.18
N SER A 309 9.17 -3.47 18.32
CA SER A 309 8.43 -2.76 19.37
C SER A 309 9.20 -1.54 19.89
N ARG A 310 10.52 -1.67 20.08
CA ARG A 310 11.39 -0.56 20.47
C ARG A 310 11.47 0.51 19.39
N SER A 311 11.65 0.12 18.12
CA SER A 311 11.69 1.06 17.00
C SER A 311 10.38 1.83 16.82
N VAL A 312 9.23 1.15 16.98
CA VAL A 312 7.91 1.80 16.93
C VAL A 312 7.75 2.83 18.06
N SER A 313 8.20 2.51 19.28
CA SER A 313 8.19 3.49 20.37
C SER A 313 9.04 4.71 20.05
N GLN A 314 10.25 4.51 19.50
CA GLN A 314 11.14 5.61 19.10
C GLN A 314 10.53 6.47 17.99
N ILE A 315 9.85 5.85 17.01
CA ILE A 315 9.11 6.58 15.97
C ILE A 315 8.02 7.44 16.60
N ARG A 316 7.23 6.90 17.53
CA ARG A 316 6.17 7.66 18.21
C ARG A 316 6.72 8.85 18.98
N ASP A 317 7.82 8.67 19.70
CA ASP A 317 8.48 9.76 20.44
C ASP A 317 9.02 10.83 19.49
N SER A 318 9.62 10.41 18.37
CA SER A 318 10.10 11.31 17.31
C SER A 318 8.96 12.10 16.67
N LEU A 319 7.85 11.46 16.33
CA LEU A 319 6.66 12.11 15.77
C LEU A 319 6.06 13.14 16.73
N ASN A 320 6.01 12.83 18.04
CA ASN A 320 5.55 13.79 19.05
C ASN A 320 6.49 15.00 19.15
N SER A 321 7.81 14.78 19.12
CA SER A 321 8.80 15.85 19.10
C SER A 321 8.68 16.73 17.84
N THR A 322 8.57 16.10 16.67
CA THR A 322 8.36 16.80 15.40
C THR A 322 7.05 17.59 15.41
N GLY A 323 5.97 17.06 15.99
CA GLY A 323 4.70 17.78 16.16
C GLY A 323 4.85 19.06 17.00
N LYS A 324 5.56 18.98 18.13
CA LYS A 324 5.87 20.16 18.96
C LYS A 324 6.71 21.19 18.22
N GLN A 325 7.73 20.75 17.49
CA GLN A 325 8.58 21.64 16.70
C GLN A 325 7.79 22.28 15.54
N SER A 326 6.92 21.52 14.88
CA SER A 326 6.03 21.98 13.82
C SER A 326 5.12 23.10 14.30
N HIS A 327 4.52 22.95 15.49
CA HIS A 327 3.71 24.01 16.12
C HIS A 327 4.52 25.29 16.36
N LYS A 328 5.75 25.18 16.88
CA LYS A 328 6.62 26.34 17.10
C LYS A 328 6.98 27.06 15.79
N VAL A 329 7.27 26.31 14.73
CA VAL A 329 7.56 26.90 13.41
C VAL A 329 6.32 27.58 12.82
N SER A 330 5.12 27.01 13.03
CA SER A 330 3.85 27.63 12.64
C SER A 330 3.66 29.01 13.31
N GLU A 331 3.87 29.07 14.62
CA GLU A 331 3.76 30.32 15.40
C GLU A 331 4.78 31.38 14.92
N GLN A 332 6.01 30.96 14.62
CA GLN A 332 7.04 31.85 14.09
C GLN A 332 6.69 32.35 12.68
N ALA A 333 6.20 31.47 11.80
CA ALA A 333 5.75 31.86 10.46
C ALA A 333 4.58 32.85 10.54
N PHE A 334 3.60 32.60 11.41
CA PHE A 334 2.47 33.51 11.64
C PHE A 334 2.93 34.87 12.16
N THR A 335 3.84 34.89 13.14
CA THR A 335 4.44 36.14 13.67
C THR A 335 5.18 36.91 12.58
N LEU A 336 5.90 36.21 11.70
CA LEU A 336 6.61 36.80 10.57
C LEU A 336 5.62 37.42 9.56
N SER A 337 4.50 36.75 9.29
CA SER A 337 3.43 37.28 8.45
C SER A 337 2.87 38.59 9.01
N LEU A 338 2.50 38.61 10.30
CA LEU A 338 2.02 39.83 10.97
C LEU A 338 3.07 40.96 10.97
N THR A 339 4.35 40.61 11.11
CA THR A 339 5.44 41.58 11.06
C THR A 339 5.55 42.20 9.66
N THR A 340 5.42 41.40 8.60
CA THR A 340 5.43 41.90 7.22
C THR A 340 4.23 42.80 6.92
N GLU A 341 3.04 42.46 7.41
CA GLU A 341 1.85 43.31 7.32
C GLU A 341 2.10 44.68 7.99
N GLY A 342 2.75 44.68 9.17
CA GLY A 342 3.12 45.90 9.88
C GLY A 342 4.13 46.78 9.12
N ILE A 343 5.11 46.16 8.45
CA ILE A 343 6.09 46.88 7.62
C ILE A 343 5.40 47.48 6.39
N PHE A 344 4.54 46.73 5.70
CA PHE A 344 3.75 47.26 4.58
C PHE A 344 2.87 48.44 4.99
N LYS A 345 2.23 48.36 6.16
CA LYS A 345 1.49 49.49 6.74
C LYS A 345 2.40 50.70 6.95
N ALA A 346 3.60 50.53 7.51
CA ALA A 346 4.53 51.64 7.72
C ALA A 346 5.02 52.26 6.40
N LEU A 347 5.25 51.44 5.37
CA LEU A 347 5.69 51.88 4.05
C LEU A 347 4.60 52.53 3.20
N SER A 348 3.31 52.36 3.53
CA SER A 348 2.18 52.86 2.74
C SER A 348 2.21 54.38 2.44
N HIS A 349 2.89 55.16 3.28
CA HIS A 349 3.03 56.61 3.14
C HIS A 349 4.27 57.03 2.32
N TRP A 350 5.10 56.07 1.93
CA TRP A 350 6.34 56.27 1.22
C TRP A 350 6.16 55.85 -0.24
N ASP A 351 6.76 56.59 -1.17
CA ASP A 351 6.75 56.19 -2.57
C ASP A 351 7.79 55.07 -2.81
N THR A 352 7.36 53.83 -2.63
CA THR A 352 8.18 52.63 -2.85
C THR A 352 8.31 52.29 -4.33
N GLN A 353 7.45 52.82 -5.20
CA GLN A 353 7.32 52.45 -6.62
C GLN A 353 7.18 50.94 -6.88
N THR A 354 6.81 50.16 -5.87
CA THR A 354 6.55 48.74 -6.02
C THR A 354 5.14 48.49 -6.55
N PHE A 355 4.89 47.28 -7.05
CA PHE A 355 3.59 46.93 -7.62
C PHE A 355 2.47 46.96 -6.56
N ASP A 356 2.74 46.55 -5.32
CA ASP A 356 1.84 46.67 -4.19
C ASP A 356 1.44 48.13 -3.89
N GLN A 357 2.35 49.10 -4.08
CA GLN A 357 2.02 50.52 -3.94
C GLN A 357 1.13 51.02 -5.08
N GLN A 358 1.36 50.56 -6.32
CA GLN A 358 0.46 50.85 -7.44
C GLN A 358 -0.94 50.28 -7.16
N VAL A 359 -1.01 49.05 -6.64
CA VAL A 359 -2.26 48.41 -6.23
C VAL A 359 -2.93 49.19 -5.09
N LEU A 360 -2.17 49.71 -4.12
CA LEU A 360 -2.70 50.54 -3.04
C LEU A 360 -3.40 51.80 -3.57
N LEU A 361 -2.79 52.49 -4.54
CA LEU A 361 -3.39 53.68 -5.16
C LEU A 361 -4.69 53.33 -5.90
N LEU A 362 -4.67 52.27 -6.71
CA LEU A 362 -5.86 51.78 -7.40
C LEU A 362 -6.98 51.37 -6.43
N ALA A 363 -6.63 50.70 -5.34
CA ALA A 363 -7.58 50.27 -4.32
C ALA A 363 -8.22 51.46 -3.60
N ASN A 364 -7.45 52.50 -3.28
CA ASN A 364 -7.97 53.73 -2.65
C ASN A 364 -8.95 54.47 -3.56
N ASP A 365 -8.58 54.65 -4.84
CA ASP A 365 -9.47 55.29 -5.83
C ASP A 365 -10.78 54.51 -6.00
N ALA A 366 -10.66 53.18 -6.10
CA ALA A 366 -11.81 52.30 -6.25
C ALA A 366 -12.68 52.25 -4.98
N ALA A 367 -12.08 52.25 -3.79
CA ALA A 367 -12.79 52.29 -2.52
C ALA A 367 -13.59 53.58 -2.37
N LYS A 368 -12.98 54.72 -2.71
CA LYS A 368 -13.66 56.02 -2.73
C LYS A 368 -14.83 56.02 -3.71
N ALA A 369 -14.61 55.56 -4.95
CA ALA A 369 -15.65 55.48 -5.96
C ALA A 369 -16.80 54.54 -5.56
N CYS A 370 -16.50 53.41 -4.93
CA CYS A 370 -17.51 52.50 -4.39
C CYS A 370 -18.30 53.18 -3.27
N GLY A 371 -17.61 53.86 -2.34
CA GLY A 371 -18.24 54.61 -1.26
C GLY A 371 -19.19 55.71 -1.76
N GLU A 372 -18.77 56.47 -2.78
CA GLU A 372 -19.59 57.48 -3.46
C GLU A 372 -20.82 56.86 -4.15
N LYS A 373 -20.65 55.71 -4.82
CA LYS A 373 -21.77 55.01 -5.44
C LYS A 373 -22.77 54.51 -4.42
N LEU A 374 -22.31 53.95 -3.30
CA LEU A 374 -23.19 53.52 -2.22
C LEU A 374 -23.93 54.70 -1.58
N ALA A 375 -23.25 55.84 -1.37
CA ALA A 375 -23.89 57.06 -0.88
C ALA A 375 -24.99 57.56 -1.84
N GLN A 376 -24.71 57.58 -3.14
CA GLN A 376 -25.70 57.90 -4.19
C GLN A 376 -26.90 56.94 -4.17
N GLY A 377 -26.66 55.66 -3.90
CA GLY A 377 -27.72 54.64 -3.80
C GLY A 377 -28.66 54.85 -2.62
N ILE A 378 -28.15 55.42 -1.53
CA ILE A 378 -28.97 55.85 -0.39
C ILE A 378 -29.75 57.12 -0.76
N GLU A 379 -29.07 58.12 -1.34
CA GLU A 379 -29.66 59.42 -1.68
C GLU A 379 -30.80 59.30 -2.71
N ASN A 380 -30.65 58.42 -3.70
CA ASN A 380 -31.66 58.19 -4.73
C ASN A 380 -32.75 57.17 -4.33
N GLY A 381 -32.70 56.64 -3.11
CA GLY A 381 -33.68 55.71 -2.57
C GLY A 381 -33.63 54.28 -3.14
N SER A 382 -32.50 53.86 -3.73
CA SER A 382 -32.34 52.48 -4.22
C SER A 382 -32.33 51.45 -3.09
N PHE A 383 -31.84 51.83 -1.90
CA PHE A 383 -31.91 51.08 -0.65
C PHE A 383 -31.74 52.05 0.54
N SER A 384 -32.14 51.65 1.75
CA SER A 384 -31.99 52.49 2.94
C SER A 384 -30.58 52.40 3.54
N GLU A 385 -30.21 53.39 4.36
CA GLU A 385 -28.95 53.32 5.13
C GLU A 385 -28.91 52.08 6.06
N ALA A 386 -30.06 51.70 6.63
CA ALA A 386 -30.17 50.50 7.45
C ALA A 386 -29.92 49.22 6.65
N ASP A 387 -30.38 49.14 5.40
CA ASP A 387 -30.13 48.01 4.50
C ASP A 387 -28.64 47.82 4.21
N LEU A 388 -27.88 48.92 4.14
CA LEU A 388 -26.46 48.89 3.83
C LEU A 388 -25.59 48.52 5.03
N PHE A 389 -25.89 49.08 6.21
CA PHE A 389 -25.06 48.88 7.42
C PHE A 389 -25.55 47.74 8.33
N ASN A 390 -26.82 47.33 8.21
CA ASN A 390 -27.40 46.17 8.88
C ASN A 390 -28.01 45.18 7.87
N PRO A 391 -27.21 44.67 6.92
CA PRO A 391 -27.70 43.80 5.86
C PRO A 391 -28.37 42.53 6.40
N GLN A 392 -29.55 42.24 5.87
CA GLN A 392 -30.22 40.95 6.01
C GLN A 392 -29.75 40.03 4.89
N TYR A 393 -28.87 39.07 5.21
CA TYR A 393 -28.35 38.09 4.25
C TYR A 393 -29.37 36.97 4.06
N GLN A 394 -30.17 37.07 2.99
CA GLN A 394 -31.16 36.05 2.67
C GLN A 394 -30.51 34.90 1.89
N PRO A 395 -30.50 33.66 2.39
CA PRO A 395 -29.85 32.55 1.68
C PRO A 395 -30.57 32.27 0.35
N ILE A 396 -29.78 32.15 -0.72
CA ILE A 396 -30.27 31.74 -2.04
C ILE A 396 -30.35 30.21 -2.04
N ALA A 397 -31.55 29.67 -2.27
CA ALA A 397 -31.80 28.24 -2.26
C ALA A 397 -30.96 27.50 -3.31
N ASN A 398 -30.60 26.25 -3.01
CA ASN A 398 -29.91 25.33 -3.93
C ASN A 398 -28.53 25.82 -4.42
N THR A 399 -27.77 26.54 -3.58
CA THR A 399 -26.40 26.99 -3.89
C THR A 399 -25.35 26.27 -3.05
N LYS A 400 -24.24 25.85 -3.66
CA LYS A 400 -23.06 25.27 -2.99
C LYS A 400 -21.77 25.85 -3.60
N PRO A 401 -20.96 26.64 -2.87
CA PRO A 401 -21.15 27.12 -1.50
C PRO A 401 -22.40 28.02 -1.35
N GLN A 402 -22.91 28.14 -0.12
CA GLN A 402 -24.11 28.95 0.19
C GLN A 402 -23.91 30.40 -0.26
N LYS A 403 -24.85 30.89 -1.08
CA LYS A 403 -24.93 32.28 -1.51
C LYS A 403 -26.05 33.03 -0.79
N TYR A 404 -25.97 34.34 -0.77
CA TYR A 404 -26.91 35.21 -0.08
C TYR A 404 -27.37 36.34 -1.00
N SER A 405 -28.50 36.96 -0.68
CA SER A 405 -28.91 38.21 -1.28
C SER A 405 -29.16 39.28 -0.23
N THR A 406 -28.85 40.53 -0.58
CA THR A 406 -29.09 41.74 0.22
C THR A 406 -29.82 42.80 -0.61
N ALA A 407 -30.41 43.80 0.04
CA ALA A 407 -31.20 44.82 -0.65
C ALA A 407 -30.40 45.71 -1.61
N PHE A 408 -29.08 45.84 -1.42
CA PHE A 408 -28.20 46.65 -2.28
C PHE A 408 -27.57 45.88 -3.44
N ASP A 409 -27.76 44.56 -3.52
CA ASP A 409 -27.14 43.70 -4.54
C ASP A 409 -27.36 44.17 -5.97
N ARG A 410 -28.61 44.50 -6.33
CA ARG A 410 -28.97 44.94 -7.67
C ARG A 410 -28.24 46.23 -8.03
N TYR A 411 -28.13 47.14 -7.07
CA TYR A 411 -27.46 48.41 -7.26
C TYR A 411 -25.95 48.23 -7.43
N THR A 412 -25.31 47.40 -6.59
CA THR A 412 -23.88 47.13 -6.74
C THR A 412 -23.60 46.36 -8.03
N ASP A 413 -24.46 45.44 -8.47
CA ASP A 413 -24.29 44.70 -9.73
C ASP A 413 -24.33 45.62 -10.96
N GLN A 414 -25.06 46.73 -10.87
CA GLN A 414 -25.11 47.75 -11.94
C GLN A 414 -23.92 48.70 -11.93
N HIS A 415 -23.39 49.04 -10.74
CA HIS A 415 -22.45 50.15 -10.59
C HIS A 415 -21.00 49.73 -10.30
N PHE A 416 -20.77 48.66 -9.55
CA PHE A 416 -19.42 48.22 -9.18
C PHE A 416 -18.60 47.66 -10.34
N PRO A 417 -19.16 46.97 -11.36
CA PRO A 417 -18.35 46.47 -12.47
C PRO A 417 -17.62 47.59 -13.23
N GLY A 418 -18.21 48.79 -13.32
CA GLY A 418 -17.56 49.95 -13.93
C GLY A 418 -16.33 50.47 -13.17
N ILE A 419 -16.16 50.07 -11.91
CA ILE A 419 -15.01 50.40 -11.06
C ILE A 419 -14.03 49.20 -11.02
N GLN A 420 -14.56 47.99 -10.87
CA GLN A 420 -13.78 46.77 -10.65
C GLN A 420 -13.11 46.23 -11.92
N GLU A 421 -13.81 46.20 -13.06
CA GLU A 421 -13.30 45.59 -14.30
C GLU A 421 -12.11 46.35 -14.91
N PRO A 422 -12.11 47.71 -14.96
CA PRO A 422 -10.98 48.44 -15.53
C PRO A 422 -9.64 48.17 -14.82
N ILE A 423 -9.66 47.77 -13.55
CA ILE A 423 -8.46 47.41 -12.79
C ILE A 423 -7.82 46.15 -13.37
N LEU A 424 -8.63 45.12 -13.66
CA LEU A 424 -8.16 43.85 -14.24
C LEU A 424 -7.76 44.01 -15.71
N GLU A 425 -8.48 44.84 -16.46
CA GLU A 425 -8.19 45.10 -17.88
C GLU A 425 -6.85 45.81 -18.07
N LYS A 426 -6.47 46.69 -17.13
CA LYS A 426 -5.21 47.45 -17.16
C LYS A 426 -4.02 46.70 -16.56
N HIS A 427 -4.26 45.75 -15.66
CA HIS A 427 -3.21 45.05 -14.91
C HIS A 427 -3.43 43.54 -14.89
N SER A 428 -2.73 42.84 -15.78
CA SER A 428 -2.85 41.37 -15.95
C SER A 428 -2.46 40.55 -14.72
N GLU A 429 -1.64 41.14 -13.84
CA GLU A 429 -1.15 40.56 -12.59
C GLU A 429 -2.21 40.54 -11.48
N ILE A 430 -3.24 41.39 -11.60
CA ILE A 430 -4.35 41.45 -10.67
C ILE A 430 -5.32 40.31 -11.01
N ILE A 431 -5.55 39.47 -10.01
CA ILE A 431 -6.43 38.30 -10.09
C ILE A 431 -7.86 38.70 -9.76
N TYR A 432 -8.10 39.56 -8.78
CA TYR A 432 -9.42 40.12 -8.51
C TYR A 432 -9.33 41.51 -7.91
N ALA A 433 -10.40 42.28 -8.08
CA ALA A 433 -10.60 43.56 -7.44
C ALA A 433 -12.09 43.69 -7.11
N GLY A 434 -12.44 43.85 -5.84
CA GLY A 434 -13.84 43.89 -5.44
C GLY A 434 -14.08 44.40 -4.04
N ALA A 435 -15.29 44.90 -3.84
CA ALA A 435 -15.75 45.48 -2.59
C ALA A 435 -16.44 44.42 -1.74
N VAL A 436 -16.11 44.38 -0.44
CA VAL A 436 -16.78 43.54 0.56
C VAL A 436 -17.29 44.37 1.71
N ASP A 437 -18.37 43.91 2.35
CA ASP A 437 -18.79 44.50 3.62
C ASP A 437 -17.98 43.94 4.82
N LYS A 438 -18.28 44.45 6.02
CA LYS A 438 -17.67 44.01 7.29
C LYS A 438 -17.82 42.52 7.62
N LYS A 439 -18.75 41.78 7.01
CA LYS A 439 -18.85 40.33 7.19
C LYS A 439 -18.14 39.55 6.09
N GLY A 440 -17.41 40.23 5.22
CA GLY A 440 -16.72 39.64 4.08
C GLY A 440 -17.68 39.24 2.95
N TYR A 441 -18.88 39.83 2.88
CA TYR A 441 -19.83 39.56 1.81
C TYR A 441 -19.37 40.27 0.53
N PHE A 442 -19.21 39.52 -0.56
CA PHE A 442 -19.01 40.09 -1.91
C PHE A 442 -20.36 40.27 -2.60
N PRO A 443 -21.01 41.44 -2.54
CA PRO A 443 -22.24 41.67 -3.28
C PRO A 443 -21.99 41.57 -4.77
N THR A 444 -20.92 42.18 -5.29
CA THR A 444 -20.60 42.13 -6.72
C THR A 444 -19.12 41.84 -6.89
N HIS A 445 -18.82 40.88 -7.75
CA HIS A 445 -17.46 40.44 -8.05
C HIS A 445 -17.17 40.61 -9.55
N ASN A 446 -15.89 40.64 -9.91
CA ASN A 446 -15.44 40.68 -11.30
C ASN A 446 -16.16 39.65 -12.20
N LYS A 447 -16.40 39.99 -13.48
CA LYS A 447 -17.16 39.18 -14.45
C LYS A 447 -16.69 37.73 -14.52
N ARG A 448 -15.38 37.50 -14.51
CA ARG A 448 -14.78 36.17 -14.56
C ARG A 448 -15.13 35.27 -13.36
N PHE A 449 -15.54 35.87 -12.25
CA PHE A 449 -16.00 35.21 -11.03
C PHE A 449 -17.48 35.43 -10.75
N SER A 450 -18.24 35.86 -11.76
CA SER A 450 -19.69 36.09 -11.68
C SER A 450 -20.42 35.32 -12.79
N GLN A 451 -19.88 34.16 -13.18
CA GLN A 451 -20.48 33.28 -14.20
C GLN A 451 -21.78 32.65 -13.70
N ALA A 452 -22.70 32.29 -14.60
CA ALA A 452 -23.93 31.61 -14.21
C ALA A 452 -23.65 30.29 -13.47
N LEU A 453 -24.47 29.98 -12.46
CA LEU A 453 -24.35 28.73 -11.69
C LEU A 453 -24.66 27.53 -12.57
N THR A 454 -23.81 26.52 -12.48
CA THR A 454 -23.90 25.28 -13.27
C THR A 454 -24.59 24.15 -12.51
N GLY A 455 -24.73 24.28 -11.18
CA GLY A 455 -25.25 23.23 -10.30
C GLY A 455 -24.20 22.21 -9.87
N ARG A 456 -22.96 22.34 -10.36
CA ARG A 456 -21.81 21.52 -10.00
C ARG A 456 -20.91 22.28 -9.04
N ALA A 457 -20.82 21.82 -7.79
CA ALA A 457 -20.15 22.54 -6.71
C ALA A 457 -18.67 22.83 -7.02
N GLU A 458 -17.98 21.89 -7.66
CA GLU A 458 -16.58 22.01 -8.07
C GLU A 458 -16.33 23.07 -9.15
N MET A 459 -17.32 23.33 -10.01
CA MET A 459 -17.24 24.36 -11.03
C MET A 459 -17.65 25.72 -10.47
N ASP A 460 -18.72 25.74 -9.68
CA ASP A 460 -19.33 26.96 -9.13
C ASP A 460 -18.42 27.63 -8.10
N ILE A 461 -17.65 26.88 -7.31
CA ILE A 461 -16.68 27.43 -6.34
C ILE A 461 -15.53 28.20 -6.99
N VAL A 462 -15.19 27.89 -8.24
CA VAL A 462 -14.10 28.54 -9.00
C VAL A 462 -14.64 29.74 -9.77
N HIS A 463 -15.73 29.57 -10.51
CA HIS A 463 -16.21 30.54 -11.51
C HIS A 463 -17.33 31.48 -11.02
N ASN A 464 -17.95 31.21 -9.86
CA ASN A 464 -18.96 32.09 -9.27
C ASN A 464 -18.68 32.35 -7.78
N ARG A 465 -18.00 33.47 -7.52
CA ARG A 465 -17.59 33.95 -6.19
C ARG A 465 -18.39 35.16 -5.68
N THR A 466 -19.28 35.72 -6.49
CA THR A 466 -20.24 36.76 -6.06
C THR A 466 -21.30 36.20 -5.11
N LYS A 467 -21.97 37.08 -4.37
CA LYS A 467 -23.07 36.78 -3.44
C LYS A 467 -22.66 35.79 -2.34
N ARG A 468 -21.38 35.78 -1.96
CA ARG A 468 -20.79 34.83 -1.01
C ARG A 468 -20.19 35.58 0.17
N LEU A 469 -20.33 35.00 1.36
CA LEU A 469 -19.59 35.40 2.56
C LEU A 469 -18.21 34.70 2.58
N PHE A 470 -17.14 35.49 2.64
CA PHE A 470 -15.77 35.02 2.90
C PHE A 470 -15.45 35.29 4.36
N ASN A 471 -15.90 34.35 5.20
CA ASN A 471 -15.81 34.41 6.65
C ASN A 471 -14.56 33.71 7.20
N ASP A 472 -13.56 33.46 6.37
CA ASP A 472 -12.23 33.01 6.80
C ASP A 472 -11.44 34.17 7.44
N PRO A 473 -10.39 33.89 8.24
CA PRO A 473 -9.60 34.92 8.91
C PRO A 473 -9.03 36.00 7.97
N THR A 474 -8.68 35.66 6.73
CA THR A 474 -8.20 36.62 5.74
C THR A 474 -9.36 37.48 5.22
N GLY A 475 -10.47 36.85 4.83
CA GLY A 475 -11.65 37.54 4.30
C GLY A 475 -12.30 38.54 5.26
N ILE A 476 -12.43 38.17 6.54
CA ILE A 476 -13.04 39.05 7.55
C ILE A 476 -12.16 40.27 7.84
N ARG A 477 -10.84 40.07 7.95
CA ARG A 477 -9.91 41.16 8.27
C ARG A 477 -9.95 42.24 7.19
N CYS A 478 -10.02 41.86 5.92
CA CYS A 478 -10.17 42.80 4.81
C CYS A 478 -11.41 43.71 4.90
N GLY A 479 -12.53 43.20 5.41
CA GLY A 479 -13.77 43.99 5.55
C GLY A 479 -13.87 44.79 6.86
N THR A 480 -13.06 44.45 7.87
CA THR A 480 -13.21 45.00 9.24
C THR A 480 -12.12 45.96 9.66
N HIS A 481 -10.92 45.88 9.08
CA HIS A 481 -9.83 46.79 9.41
C HIS A 481 -10.15 48.24 9.01
N THR A 482 -9.61 49.20 9.78
CA THR A 482 -9.71 50.65 9.49
C THR A 482 -8.35 51.29 9.23
N GLU A 483 -7.32 50.46 9.05
CA GLU A 483 -5.95 50.87 8.76
C GLU A 483 -5.82 51.42 7.32
N PRO A 484 -4.83 52.28 7.03
CA PRO A 484 -4.62 52.86 5.69
C PRO A 484 -4.41 51.82 4.60
N VAL A 485 -3.79 50.69 4.96
CA VAL A 485 -3.62 49.52 4.11
C VAL A 485 -3.54 48.27 5.00
N LEU A 486 -4.03 47.16 4.48
CA LEU A 486 -3.74 45.83 4.97
C LEU A 486 -3.28 44.99 3.77
N LEU A 487 -2.04 44.50 3.79
CA LEU A 487 -1.50 43.63 2.74
C LEU A 487 -1.22 42.25 3.33
N GLN A 488 -2.10 41.30 3.04
CA GLN A 488 -1.98 39.93 3.53
C GLN A 488 -1.38 39.03 2.46
N THR A 489 -0.40 38.20 2.84
CA THR A 489 0.16 37.17 1.96
C THR A 489 -0.27 35.80 2.43
N TYR A 490 -0.92 35.04 1.57
CA TYR A 490 -1.38 33.68 1.89
C TYR A 490 -1.25 32.75 0.69
N LYS A 491 -1.19 31.46 0.98
CA LYS A 491 -1.18 30.40 -0.05
C LYS A 491 -2.61 29.92 -0.27
N ARG A 492 -3.09 29.99 -1.52
CA ARG A 492 -4.42 29.45 -1.88
C ARG A 492 -4.39 27.92 -1.83
N ASP A 493 -5.58 27.31 -1.80
CA ASP A 493 -5.77 25.87 -1.96
C ASP A 493 -5.13 25.30 -3.24
N THR A 494 -4.90 26.17 -4.25
CA THR A 494 -4.23 25.85 -5.52
C THR A 494 -2.71 25.81 -5.42
N GLY A 495 -2.12 26.14 -4.26
CA GLY A 495 -0.67 26.23 -4.06
C GLY A 495 -0.03 27.55 -4.55
N GLU A 496 -0.81 28.47 -5.11
CA GLU A 496 -0.31 29.80 -5.49
C GLU A 496 -0.21 30.71 -4.27
N VAL A 497 0.92 31.41 -4.12
CA VAL A 497 1.07 32.47 -3.12
C VAL A 497 0.50 33.76 -3.68
N MET A 498 -0.39 34.37 -2.91
CA MET A 498 -1.17 35.53 -3.30
C MET A 498 -0.99 36.64 -2.29
N HIS A 499 -0.89 37.86 -2.81
CA HIS A 499 -1.06 39.09 -2.06
C HIS A 499 -2.52 39.51 -2.15
N ASP A 500 -3.09 39.91 -1.03
CA ASP A 500 -4.43 40.50 -0.93
C ASP A 500 -4.33 41.82 -0.16
N LEU A 501 -4.42 42.89 -0.94
CA LEU A 501 -4.39 44.24 -0.43
C LEU A 501 -5.81 44.73 -0.20
N SER A 502 -6.10 45.26 0.98
CA SER A 502 -7.37 45.90 1.27
C SER A 502 -7.24 47.30 1.85
N VAL A 503 -8.20 48.14 1.50
CA VAL A 503 -8.38 49.50 2.05
C VAL A 503 -9.85 49.70 2.46
N PRO A 504 -10.13 50.48 3.51
CA PRO A 504 -11.49 50.67 4.00
C PRO A 504 -12.35 51.53 3.06
N ILE A 505 -13.60 51.13 2.88
CA ILE A 505 -14.66 51.85 2.17
C ILE A 505 -15.54 52.56 3.20
N TYR A 506 -15.64 53.88 3.07
CA TYR A 506 -16.53 54.70 3.88
C TYR A 506 -17.70 55.21 3.05
N VAL A 507 -18.90 55.17 3.63
CA VAL A 507 -20.13 55.71 3.04
C VAL A 507 -20.68 56.74 4.02
N ASN A 508 -20.79 58.00 3.60
CA ASN A 508 -21.19 59.12 4.46
C ASN A 508 -20.40 59.19 5.80
N GLY A 509 -19.10 58.90 5.76
CA GLY A 509 -18.22 58.90 6.93
C GLY A 509 -18.32 57.65 7.82
N LYS A 510 -19.21 56.69 7.54
CA LYS A 510 -19.33 55.42 8.27
C LYS A 510 -18.61 54.30 7.53
N HIS A 511 -17.80 53.52 8.23
CA HIS A 511 -17.09 52.37 7.66
C HIS A 511 -18.09 51.28 7.26
N TRP A 512 -18.17 50.96 5.96
CA TRP A 512 -19.06 49.93 5.42
C TRP A 512 -18.37 48.56 5.28
N GLY A 513 -17.14 48.57 4.78
CA GLY A 513 -16.35 47.38 4.52
C GLY A 513 -15.03 47.72 3.84
N GLY A 514 -14.47 46.81 3.03
CA GLY A 514 -13.16 47.00 2.39
C GLY A 514 -13.17 46.78 0.88
N PHE A 515 -12.33 47.51 0.16
CA PHE A 515 -12.01 47.22 -1.24
C PHE A 515 -10.76 46.35 -1.28
N ARG A 516 -10.89 45.15 -1.83
CA ARG A 516 -9.85 44.12 -1.86
C ARG A 516 -9.29 43.96 -3.26
N VAL A 517 -7.98 43.83 -3.37
CA VAL A 517 -7.28 43.57 -4.62
C VAL A 517 -6.31 42.41 -4.41
N GLY A 518 -6.63 41.28 -5.02
CA GLY A 518 -5.79 40.09 -5.01
C GLY A 518 -4.89 40.05 -6.23
N PHE A 519 -3.59 39.86 -6.05
CA PHE A 519 -2.60 39.79 -7.13
C PHE A 519 -1.50 38.77 -6.83
N LYS A 520 -0.82 38.31 -7.87
CA LYS A 520 0.27 37.34 -7.71
C LYS A 520 1.42 37.99 -6.95
N ALA A 521 1.88 37.31 -5.90
CA ALA A 521 3.11 37.69 -5.24
C ALA A 521 4.29 37.33 -6.16
N LYS A 522 5.09 38.32 -6.57
CA LYS A 522 6.25 38.17 -7.45
C LYS A 522 7.53 38.55 -6.73
#